data_AF-A0A9X8VI30-F1
#
_entry.id   AF-A0A9X8VI30-F1
#
_cell.length_a   1.000
_cell.length_b   1.000
_cell.length_c   1.000
_cell.angle_alpha   90.00
_cell.angle_beta   90.00
_cell.angle_gamma   90.00
#
_symmetry.space_group_name_H-M   'P 1'
#
loop_
_entity.id
_entity.type
_entity.pdbx_description
1 polymer ?
#
loop_
_entity_poly.entity_id
_entity_poly.type
_entity_poly.pdbx_seq_one_letter_code
_entity_poly.pdbx_strand_id
1 'polypeptide(L)'
;WQVALMMQARQAQRLGLRAEYGVDYQLLQAARAQDKPVIELEGAQQQLALLEQLPEGGIALLRDTLEHWHTNARLLQTMVSWWLDAKPRGTLDTLPATFSAGLYDVLMHQRNRDWRR
;
A
#
# COMPACT_ATOMS: atom_id res chain seq x y z
N TRP A 1 -12.71 7.44 2.28
CA TRP A 1 -11.45 6.66 2.22
C TRP A 1 -11.71 5.15 2.34
N GLN A 2 -12.55 4.69 3.28
CA GLN A 2 -12.81 3.25 3.52
C GLN A 2 -13.21 2.48 2.25
N VAL A 3 -14.19 3.00 1.50
CA VAL A 3 -14.66 2.38 0.25
C VAL A 3 -13.52 2.22 -0.75
N ALA A 4 -12.66 3.23 -0.89
CA ALA A 4 -11.51 3.17 -1.79
C ALA A 4 -10.54 2.06 -1.40
N LEU A 5 -10.19 1.96 -0.12
CA LEU A 5 -9.31 0.90 0.39
C LEU A 5 -9.94 -0.49 0.24
N MET A 6 -11.24 -0.64 0.48
CA MET A 6 -11.95 -1.91 0.26
C MET A 6 -11.90 -2.33 -1.22
N MET A 7 -12.06 -1.39 -2.14
CA MET A 7 -11.95 -1.66 -3.58
C MET A 7 -10.53 -2.09 -3.96
N GLN A 8 -9.51 -1.37 -3.49
CA GLN A 8 -8.11 -1.71 -3.70
C GLN A 8 -7.75 -3.10 -3.13
N ALA A 9 -8.20 -3.40 -1.90
CA ALA A 9 -7.99 -4.70 -1.26
C ALA A 9 -8.66 -5.83 -2.06
N ARG A 10 -9.90 -5.61 -2.53
CA ARG A 10 -10.62 -6.61 -3.35
C ARG A 10 -9.91 -6.87 -4.69
N GLN A 11 -9.31 -5.84 -5.29
CA GLN A 11 -8.51 -6.00 -6.50
C GLN A 11 -7.29 -6.89 -6.26
N ALA A 12 -6.55 -6.65 -5.18
CA ALA A 12 -5.41 -7.48 -4.78
C ALA A 12 -5.84 -8.94 -4.51
N GLN A 13 -6.94 -9.14 -3.78
CA GLN A 13 -7.48 -10.48 -3.49
C GLN A 13 -7.86 -11.26 -4.76
N ARG A 14 -8.39 -10.59 -5.78
CA ARG A 14 -8.71 -11.21 -7.08
C ARG A 14 -7.48 -11.68 -7.84
N LEU A 15 -6.32 -11.08 -7.59
CA LEU A 15 -5.03 -11.51 -8.13
C LEU A 15 -4.39 -12.65 -7.32
N GLY A 16 -5.10 -13.19 -6.32
CA GLY A 16 -4.61 -14.27 -5.47
C GLY A 16 -3.75 -13.80 -4.30
N LEU A 17 -3.61 -12.49 -4.09
CA LEU A 17 -2.91 -11.96 -2.91
C LEU A 17 -3.75 -12.23 -1.65
N ARG A 18 -3.06 -12.69 -0.61
CA ARG A 18 -3.63 -13.14 0.66
C ARG A 18 -2.87 -12.49 1.79
N ALA A 19 -3.58 -11.89 2.74
CA ALA A 19 -2.97 -11.11 3.82
C ALA A 19 -2.10 -11.98 4.73
N GLU A 20 -2.50 -13.24 4.93
CA GLU A 20 -1.77 -14.23 5.72
C GLU A 20 -0.40 -14.58 5.13
N TYR A 21 -0.17 -14.36 3.83
CA TYR A 21 1.14 -14.54 3.18
C TYR A 21 1.87 -13.21 2.97
N GLY A 22 1.35 -12.10 3.51
CA GLY A 22 1.99 -10.80 3.43
C GLY A 22 3.34 -10.76 4.15
N VAL A 23 4.31 -10.04 3.57
CA VAL A 23 5.67 -9.94 4.12
C VAL A 23 5.67 -9.44 5.57
N ASP A 24 4.87 -8.42 5.88
CA ASP A 24 4.81 -7.85 7.24
C ASP A 24 4.30 -8.89 8.26
N TYR A 25 3.23 -9.62 7.92
CA TYR A 25 2.69 -10.66 8.79
C TYR A 25 3.73 -11.77 9.05
N GLN A 26 4.36 -12.27 7.99
CA GLN A 26 5.35 -13.34 8.09
C GLN A 26 6.59 -12.89 8.89
N LEU A 27 7.09 -11.68 8.65
CA LEU A 27 8.24 -11.13 9.38
C LEU A 27 7.92 -10.86 10.85
N LEU A 28 6.74 -10.34 11.16
CA LEU A 28 6.32 -10.12 12.55
C LEU A 28 6.16 -11.43 13.31
N GLN A 29 5.60 -12.46 12.69
CA GLN A 29 5.52 -13.80 13.30
C GLN A 29 6.91 -14.38 13.54
N ALA A 30 7.82 -14.27 12.57
CA ALA A 30 9.19 -14.75 12.70
C ALA A 30 9.98 -13.99 13.79
N ALA A 31 9.79 -12.67 13.91
CA ALA A 31 10.39 -11.85 14.95
C ALA A 31 9.89 -12.26 16.34
N ARG A 32 8.58 -12.45 16.50
CA ARG A 32 7.96 -12.94 17.75
C ARG A 32 8.47 -14.31 18.14
N ALA A 33 8.57 -15.25 17.19
CA ALA A 33 9.11 -16.58 17.44
C ALA A 33 10.59 -16.60 17.85
N GLN A 34 11.32 -15.51 17.61
CA GLN A 34 12.73 -15.33 17.96
C GLN A 34 12.93 -14.33 19.12
N ASP A 35 11.85 -13.91 19.79
CA ASP A 35 11.87 -12.88 20.84
C ASP A 35 12.60 -11.60 20.42
N LYS A 36 12.52 -11.24 19.14
CA LYS A 36 13.15 -10.03 18.62
C LYS A 36 12.29 -8.81 18.97
N PRO A 37 12.89 -7.75 19.54
CA PRO A 37 12.16 -6.51 19.78
C PRO A 37 11.68 -5.93 18.44
N VAL A 38 10.39 -5.67 18.35
CA VAL A 38 9.76 -5.01 17.21
C VAL A 38 9.53 -3.55 17.58
N ILE A 39 10.14 -2.65 16.82
CA ILE A 39 9.94 -1.21 16.96
C ILE A 39 8.90 -0.80 15.93
N GLU A 40 7.74 -0.35 16.40
CA GLU A 40 6.67 0.13 15.55
C GLU A 40 6.94 1.58 15.15
N LEU A 41 7.13 1.84 13.85
CA LEU A 41 7.24 3.20 13.30
C LEU A 41 5.87 3.83 13.07
N GLU A 42 4.85 2.99 12.85
CA GLU A 42 3.48 3.40 12.63
C GLU A 42 2.50 2.37 13.18
N GLY A 43 1.72 2.75 14.19
CA GLY A 43 0.70 1.88 14.77
C GLY A 43 -0.65 1.95 14.07
N ALA A 44 -1.51 0.96 14.34
CA ALA A 44 -2.84 0.89 13.75
C ALA A 44 -3.68 2.15 14.00
N GLN A 45 -3.59 2.75 15.19
CA GLN A 45 -4.30 3.98 15.51
C GLN A 45 -3.77 5.19 14.72
N GLN A 46 -2.46 5.25 14.47
CA GLN A 46 -1.83 6.32 13.71
C GLN A 46 -2.22 6.21 12.23
N GLN A 47 -2.26 5.00 11.68
CA GLN A 47 -2.77 4.73 10.32
C GLN A 47 -4.23 5.14 10.18
N LEU A 48 -5.08 4.79 11.15
CA LEU A 48 -6.48 5.16 11.11
C LEU A 48 -6.65 6.68 11.20
N ALA A 49 -5.95 7.34 12.12
CA ALA A 49 -5.97 8.79 12.27
C ALA A 49 -5.53 9.52 10.99
N LEU A 50 -4.50 9.01 10.30
CA LEU A 50 -4.05 9.53 9.00
C LEU A 50 -5.19 9.50 7.97
N LEU A 51 -5.92 8.38 7.90
CA LEU A 51 -7.02 8.20 6.95
C LEU A 51 -8.24 9.04 7.31
N GLU A 52 -8.54 9.20 8.60
CA GLU A 52 -9.63 10.04 9.11
C GLU A 52 -9.39 11.53 8.87
N GLN A 53 -8.13 11.96 8.85
CA GLN A 53 -7.74 13.35 8.57
C GLN A 53 -7.74 13.70 7.06
N LEU A 54 -8.03 12.74 6.18
CA LEU A 54 -8.12 13.02 4.75
C LEU A 54 -9.25 14.01 4.44
N PRO A 55 -8.99 15.06 3.63
CA PRO A 55 -10.01 16.04 3.25
C PRO A 55 -11.25 15.38 2.65
N GLU A 56 -12.42 15.96 2.95
CA GLU A 56 -13.72 15.48 2.44
C GLU A 56 -13.95 13.98 2.66
N GLY A 57 -13.49 13.47 3.81
CA GLY A 57 -13.58 12.04 4.15
C GLY A 57 -12.78 11.14 3.20
N GLY A 58 -11.78 11.69 2.50
CA GLY A 58 -10.97 10.98 1.51
C GLY A 58 -11.71 10.67 0.21
N ILE A 59 -12.58 11.57 -0.27
CA ILE A 59 -13.23 11.44 -1.58
C ILE A 59 -12.22 11.41 -2.74
N ALA A 60 -11.12 12.17 -2.62
CA ALA A 60 -10.03 12.18 -3.59
C ALA A 60 -9.46 10.76 -3.77
N LEU A 61 -9.28 10.01 -2.67
CA LEU A 61 -8.76 8.64 -2.72
C LEU A 61 -9.72 7.70 -3.48
N LEU A 62 -11.02 7.88 -3.29
CA LEU A 62 -12.03 7.10 -4.03
C LEU A 62 -12.02 7.46 -5.51
N ARG A 63 -12.00 8.75 -5.84
CA ARG A 63 -11.96 9.24 -7.22
C ARG A 63 -10.74 8.69 -7.97
N ASP A 64 -9.55 8.82 -7.37
CA ASP A 64 -8.32 8.30 -7.95
C ASP A 64 -8.36 6.78 -8.14
N THR A 65 -8.93 6.06 -7.16
CA THR A 65 -9.10 4.60 -7.24
C THR A 65 -10.02 4.20 -8.39
N LEU A 66 -11.09 4.95 -8.64
CA LEU A 66 -12.02 4.69 -9.73
C LEU A 66 -11.42 5.07 -11.09
N GLU A 67 -10.77 6.24 -11.17
CA GLU A 67 -10.12 6.74 -12.39
C GLU A 67 -9.01 5.80 -12.86
N HIS A 68 -8.17 5.34 -11.94
CA HIS A 68 -7.02 4.48 -12.23
C HIS A 68 -7.31 2.99 -12.01
N TRP A 69 -8.58 2.57 -11.88
CA TRP A 69 -8.96 1.20 -11.50
C TRP A 69 -8.25 0.13 -12.34
N HIS A 70 -8.38 0.21 -13.66
CA HIS A 70 -7.79 -0.77 -14.58
C HIS A 70 -6.26 -0.68 -14.65
N THR A 71 -5.72 0.54 -14.57
CA THR A 71 -4.27 0.80 -14.60
C THR A 71 -3.60 0.21 -13.35
N ASN A 72 -4.17 0.44 -12.18
CA ASN A 72 -3.69 -0.10 -10.91
C ASN A 72 -3.78 -1.63 -10.89
N ALA A 73 -4.85 -2.21 -11.46
CA ALA A 73 -4.99 -3.67 -11.56
C ALA A 73 -3.88 -4.28 -12.43
N ARG A 74 -3.60 -3.65 -13.57
CA ARG A 74 -2.53 -4.08 -14.48
C ARG A 74 -1.15 -3.92 -13.84
N LEU A 75 -0.90 -2.81 -13.15
CA LEU A 75 0.35 -2.58 -12.44
C LEU A 75 0.61 -3.68 -11.39
N LEU A 76 -0.39 -3.98 -10.56
CA LEU A 76 -0.29 -5.05 -9.57
C LEU A 76 -0.03 -6.41 -10.22
N GLN A 77 -0.71 -6.73 -11.32
CA GLN A 77 -0.47 -7.97 -12.07
C GLN A 77 0.96 -8.04 -12.62
N THR A 78 1.47 -6.93 -13.18
CA THR A 78 2.84 -6.83 -13.65
C THR A 78 3.85 -7.05 -12.51
N MET A 79 3.64 -6.40 -11.36
CA MET A 79 4.49 -6.57 -10.18
C MET A 79 4.49 -8.03 -9.69
N VAL A 80 3.32 -8.68 -9.62
CA VAL A 80 3.20 -10.09 -9.25
C VAL A 80 3.96 -10.97 -10.24
N SER A 81 3.85 -10.69 -11.54
CA SER A 81 4.57 -11.43 -12.56
C SER A 81 6.08 -11.30 -12.40
N TRP A 82 6.60 -10.10 -12.06
CA TRP A 82 8.03 -9.90 -11.79
C TRP A 82 8.54 -10.57 -10.52
N TRP A 83 7.68 -10.73 -9.51
CA TRP A 83 8.04 -11.48 -8.30
C TRP A 83 8.14 -12.98 -8.56
N LEU A 84 7.33 -13.51 -9.48
CA LEU A 84 7.32 -14.94 -9.82
C LEU A 84 8.35 -15.31 -10.89
N ASP A 85 8.45 -14.53 -11.96
CA ASP A 85 9.43 -14.69 -13.04
C ASP A 85 10.55 -13.68 -12.87
N ALA A 86 11.73 -14.15 -12.46
CA ALA A 86 12.85 -13.31 -12.07
C ALA A 86 13.22 -12.22 -13.11
N LYS A 87 13.27 -10.98 -12.60
CA LYS A 87 13.73 -9.69 -13.13
C LYS A 87 13.18 -9.30 -14.52
N PRO A 88 12.40 -8.20 -14.62
CA PRO A 88 12.09 -7.61 -15.93
C PRO A 88 13.39 -7.32 -16.69
N ARG A 89 13.47 -7.78 -17.95
CA ARG A 89 14.65 -7.61 -18.82
C ARG A 89 14.82 -6.18 -19.37
N GLY A 90 14.26 -5.17 -18.68
CA GLY A 90 14.27 -3.77 -19.11
C GLY A 90 14.65 -2.81 -17.97
N THR A 91 14.85 -1.55 -18.31
CA THR A 91 14.91 -0.46 -17.33
C THR A 91 13.64 -0.46 -16.51
N LEU A 92 13.76 -0.27 -15.20
CA LEU A 92 12.61 0.02 -14.35
C LEU A 92 12.12 1.41 -14.79
N ASP A 93 11.18 1.42 -15.73
CA ASP A 93 10.42 2.63 -16.02
C ASP A 93 9.83 3.15 -14.71
N THR A 94 9.72 4.47 -14.58
CA THR A 94 9.18 5.10 -13.37
C THR A 94 7.83 4.46 -13.05
N LEU A 95 7.71 3.87 -11.86
CA LEU A 95 6.46 3.31 -11.39
C LEU A 95 5.38 4.40 -11.51
N PRO A 96 4.25 4.14 -12.18
CA PRO A 96 3.23 5.15 -12.35
C PRO A 96 2.73 5.60 -10.98
N ALA A 97 2.55 6.91 -10.82
CA ALA A 97 1.97 7.45 -9.61
C ALA A 97 0.55 6.89 -9.45
N THR A 98 0.32 6.08 -8.41
CA THR A 98 -0.97 5.44 -8.14
C THR A 98 -1.94 6.35 -7.38
N PHE A 99 -1.47 7.52 -6.97
CA PHE A 99 -2.21 8.53 -6.20
C PHE A 99 -2.00 9.90 -6.81
N SER A 100 -3.00 10.77 -6.72
CA SER A 100 -2.87 12.20 -6.98
C SER A 100 -1.75 12.82 -6.14
N ALA A 101 -1.17 13.92 -6.61
CA ALA A 101 -0.05 14.60 -5.95
C ALA A 101 -0.34 14.94 -4.47
N GLY A 102 -1.57 15.37 -4.17
CA GLY A 102 -1.99 15.69 -2.80
C GLY A 102 -2.06 14.45 -1.88
N LEU A 103 -2.62 13.34 -2.37
CA LEU A 103 -2.64 12.09 -1.61
C LEU A 103 -1.24 11.48 -1.46
N TYR A 104 -0.41 11.64 -2.47
CA TYR A 104 0.98 11.19 -2.43
C TYR A 104 1.78 11.93 -1.35
N ASP A 105 1.62 13.26 -1.23
CA ASP A 105 2.31 14.02 -0.18
C ASP A 105 1.87 13.57 1.22
N VAL A 106 0.56 13.38 1.46
CA VAL A 106 0.06 12.93 2.77
C VAL A 106 0.51 11.50 3.08
N LEU A 107 0.26 10.55 2.17
CA LEU A 107 0.45 9.12 2.42
C LEU A 107 1.92 8.67 2.36
N MET A 108 2.79 9.41 1.65
CA MET A 108 4.19 9.04 1.50
C MET A 108 5.11 10.06 2.18
N HIS A 109 5.02 11.34 1.84
CA HIS A 109 6.00 12.31 2.33
C HIS A 109 5.79 12.69 3.79
N GLN A 110 4.58 13.10 4.18
CA GLN A 110 4.28 13.49 5.55
C GLN A 110 4.40 12.31 6.49
N ARG A 111 3.79 11.16 6.13
CA ARG A 111 3.90 9.92 6.89
C ARG A 111 5.35 9.52 7.18
N ASN A 112 6.22 9.51 6.16
CA ASN A 112 7.62 9.15 6.34
C ASN A 112 8.43 10.20 7.14
N ARG A 113 7.98 11.47 7.18
CA ARG A 113 8.59 12.48 8.07
C ARG A 113 8.25 12.21 9.53
N ASP A 114 7.02 11.77 9.81
CA ASP A 114 6.59 11.48 11.17
C ASP A 114 7.32 10.25 11.75
N TRP A 115 7.66 9.26 10.92
CA TRP A 115 8.47 8.10 11.33
C TRP A 115 9.93 8.42 11.71
N ARG A 116 10.44 9.60 11.32
CA ARG A 116 11.81 10.00 11.66
C ARG A 116 11.93 10.60 13.06
N ARG A 117 10.81 10.90 13.70
CA ARG A 117 10.77 11.48 15.05
C ARG A 117 10.87 10.39 16.10
#